data_AF-A0A6J4MRJ3-F1
#
_entry.id   AF-A0A6J4MRJ3-F1
#
_cell.length_a   1.000
_cell.length_b   1.000
_cell.length_c   1.000
_cell.angle_alpha   90.00
_cell.angle_beta   90.00
_cell.angle_gamma   90.00
#
_symmetry.space_group_name_H-M   'P 1'
#
loop_
_entity.id
_entity.type
_entity.pdbx_description
1 polymer ?
#
loop_
_entity_poly.entity_id
_entity_poly.type
_entity_poly.pdbx_seq_one_letter_code
_entity_poly.pdbx_strand_id
1 'polypeptide(L)'
;NLEGKGEIRQRDLVKNALRMRPERIILGECRGEEAFDMLQAMNTGHEGSMATVHANNPREAISRLEQMIGMAGLPMSQVSIRGQISAAVRMVVQLQRLADGKRRVTSIAEITGMEGDIIQMQEIFKYVRTGTDADGTSHGHHVATGVRPRFLADLVAHGITIPGSVFDPSKPL
;
A
#
# COMPACT_ATOMS: atom_id res chain seq x y z
N ASN A 1 17.35 -27.68 6.95
CA ASN A 1 17.71 -29.10 6.68
C ASN A 1 16.57 -29.76 5.91
N LEU A 2 16.79 -30.93 5.30
CA LEU A 2 15.76 -31.66 4.55
C LEU A 2 14.51 -32.03 5.39
N GLU A 3 14.59 -31.88 6.72
CA GLU A 3 13.51 -32.11 7.68
C GLU A 3 12.77 -30.82 8.10
N GLY A 4 13.12 -29.64 7.57
CA GLY A 4 12.51 -28.35 7.96
C GLY A 4 12.83 -27.86 9.39
N LYS A 5 13.56 -28.62 10.19
CA LYS A 5 14.03 -28.22 11.53
C LYS A 5 14.92 -26.97 11.45
N GLY A 6 14.51 -25.93 12.16
CA GLY A 6 15.22 -24.64 12.23
C GLY A 6 14.86 -23.66 11.12
N GLU A 7 13.85 -23.97 10.28
CA GLU A 7 13.25 -22.96 9.40
C GLU A 7 12.65 -21.84 10.26
N ILE A 8 13.01 -20.59 9.95
CA ILE A 8 12.37 -19.41 10.52
C ILE A 8 11.65 -18.72 9.37
N ARG A 9 10.32 -18.74 9.42
CA ARG A 9 9.51 -18.10 8.40
C ARG A 9 9.38 -16.61 8.70
N GLN A 10 9.10 -15.83 7.67
CA GLN A 10 8.83 -14.40 7.82
C GLN A 10 7.65 -14.16 8.78
N ARG A 11 6.63 -15.02 8.75
CA ARG A 11 5.50 -15.02 9.69
C ARG A 11 5.96 -15.14 11.15
N ASP A 12 6.95 -15.98 11.43
CA ASP A 12 7.49 -16.16 12.78
C ASP A 12 8.21 -14.90 13.26
N LEU A 13 8.95 -14.23 12.36
CA LEU A 13 9.62 -12.97 12.65
C LEU A 13 8.62 -11.84 12.94
N VAL A 14 7.52 -11.73 12.17
CA VAL A 14 6.47 -10.73 12.42
C VAL A 14 5.83 -10.96 13.80
N LYS A 15 5.46 -12.20 14.12
CA LYS A 15 4.90 -12.56 15.43
C LYS A 15 5.87 -12.29 16.57
N ASN A 16 7.16 -12.56 16.37
CA ASN A 16 8.18 -12.26 17.37
C ASN A 16 8.36 -10.75 17.56
N ALA A 17 8.41 -9.99 16.46
CA ALA A 17 8.52 -8.54 16.50
C ALA A 17 7.39 -7.90 17.32
N LEU A 18 6.15 -8.41 17.21
CA LEU A 18 5.00 -7.94 18.00
C LEU A 18 5.20 -8.08 19.53
N ARG A 19 6.07 -8.98 19.99
CA ARG A 19 6.40 -9.14 21.41
C ARG A 19 7.46 -8.15 21.90
N MET A 20 8.13 -7.46 20.98
CA MET A 20 9.19 -6.49 21.26
C MET A 20 8.65 -5.07 21.48
N ARG A 21 7.32 -4.88 21.53
CA ARG A 21 6.65 -3.58 21.62
C ARG A 21 7.12 -2.57 20.56
N PRO A 22 7.08 -2.94 19.27
CA PRO A 22 7.48 -2.01 18.23
C PRO A 22 6.46 -0.87 18.14
N GLU A 23 6.90 0.31 17.74
CA GLU A 23 5.95 1.38 17.35
C GLU A 23 5.42 1.13 15.94
N ARG A 24 6.26 0.55 15.06
CA ARG A 24 5.96 0.25 13.66
C ARG A 24 6.64 -1.03 13.22
N ILE A 25 6.03 -1.73 12.27
CA ILE A 25 6.62 -2.89 11.61
C ILE A 25 6.87 -2.54 10.14
N ILE A 26 8.11 -2.68 9.72
CA ILE A 26 8.51 -2.52 8.33
C ILE A 26 8.80 -3.90 7.77
N LEU A 27 7.88 -4.42 6.96
CA LEU A 27 8.00 -5.73 6.37
C LEU A 27 8.53 -5.58 4.94
N GLY A 28 9.73 -6.09 4.67
CA GLY A 28 10.42 -5.86 3.40
C GLY A 28 9.52 -6.14 2.19
N GLU A 29 8.87 -7.30 2.17
CA GLU A 29 7.93 -7.70 1.13
C GLU A 29 6.96 -8.76 1.65
N CYS A 30 5.65 -8.61 1.38
CA CYS A 30 4.66 -9.65 1.63
C CYS A 30 4.49 -10.55 0.41
N ARG A 31 4.50 -11.87 0.65
CA ARG A 31 4.38 -12.94 -0.33
C ARG A 31 3.37 -14.02 0.05
N GLY A 32 2.92 -14.09 1.30
CA GLY A 32 2.03 -15.15 1.76
C GLY A 32 1.35 -14.86 3.10
N GLU A 33 1.23 -15.90 3.92
CA GLU A 33 0.43 -15.92 5.15
C GLU A 33 0.81 -14.86 6.20
N GLU A 34 2.04 -14.33 6.16
CA GLU A 34 2.46 -13.21 7.01
C GLU A 34 1.68 -11.92 6.76
N ALA A 35 1.01 -11.79 5.62
CA ALA A 35 0.14 -10.65 5.33
C ALA A 35 -0.99 -10.51 6.37
N PHE A 36 -1.50 -11.62 6.91
CA PHE A 36 -2.50 -11.59 7.97
C PHE A 36 -1.93 -10.98 9.27
N ASP A 37 -0.77 -11.46 9.71
CA ASP A 37 -0.11 -10.96 10.93
C ASP A 37 0.32 -9.49 10.76
N MET A 38 0.73 -9.08 9.56
CA MET A 38 0.99 -7.69 9.21
C MET A 38 -0.25 -6.81 9.37
N LEU A 39 -1.39 -7.20 8.80
CA LEU A 39 -2.63 -6.41 8.90
C LEU A 39 -3.16 -6.37 10.32
N GLN A 40 -3.04 -7.48 11.07
CA GLN A 40 -3.32 -7.50 12.51
C GLN A 40 -2.47 -6.49 13.26
N ALA A 41 -1.16 -6.44 13.00
CA ALA A 41 -0.27 -5.45 13.61
C ALA A 41 -0.74 -4.01 13.35
N MET A 42 -1.00 -3.70 12.07
CA MET A 42 -1.49 -2.40 11.62
C MET A 42 -2.81 -1.99 12.31
N ASN A 43 -3.74 -2.93 12.48
CA ASN A 43 -5.03 -2.70 13.13
C ASN A 43 -4.95 -2.63 14.67
N THR A 44 -3.85 -3.04 15.30
CA THR A 44 -3.73 -3.18 16.77
C THR A 44 -2.66 -2.28 17.38
N GLY A 45 -2.55 -1.05 16.88
CA GLY A 45 -1.73 0.00 17.50
C GLY A 45 -0.30 0.11 17.01
N HIS A 46 0.04 -0.50 15.86
CA HIS A 46 1.33 -0.33 15.19
C HIS A 46 1.18 0.59 13.96
N GLU A 47 0.65 1.78 14.19
CA GLU A 47 0.31 2.75 13.14
C GLU A 47 1.55 3.24 12.38
N GLY A 48 1.44 3.35 11.06
CA GLY A 48 2.56 3.72 10.19
C GLY A 48 3.48 2.56 9.81
N SER A 49 3.12 1.33 10.17
CA SER A 49 3.71 0.13 9.58
C SER A 49 3.56 0.13 8.06
N MET A 50 4.48 -0.52 7.35
CA MET A 50 4.47 -0.57 5.88
C MET A 50 5.06 -1.88 5.36
N ALA A 51 4.68 -2.23 4.13
CA ALA A 51 5.26 -3.34 3.41
C ALA A 51 5.28 -3.09 1.91
N THR A 52 6.04 -3.90 1.18
CA THR A 52 5.96 -3.96 -0.29
C THR A 52 5.20 -5.19 -0.75
N VAL A 53 4.51 -5.08 -1.89
CA VAL A 53 3.79 -6.18 -2.55
C VAL A 53 4.01 -6.05 -4.05
N HIS A 54 4.22 -7.16 -4.74
CA HIS A 54 4.25 -7.16 -6.20
C HIS A 54 2.82 -7.09 -6.78
N ALA A 55 2.54 -5.99 -7.46
CA ALA A 55 1.29 -5.76 -8.19
C ALA A 55 1.50 -4.79 -9.35
N ASN A 56 0.70 -4.92 -10.42
CA ASN A 56 0.83 -4.05 -11.59
C ASN A 56 0.18 -2.68 -11.39
N ASN A 57 -0.77 -2.57 -10.46
CA ASN A 57 -1.48 -1.34 -10.11
C ASN A 57 -2.01 -1.40 -8.67
N PRO A 58 -2.43 -0.26 -8.08
CA PRO A 58 -2.93 -0.22 -6.70
C PRO A 58 -4.10 -1.15 -6.41
N ARG A 59 -5.03 -1.36 -7.37
CA ARG A 59 -6.19 -2.24 -7.19
C ARG A 59 -5.77 -3.71 -7.14
N GLU A 60 -4.83 -4.12 -7.98
CA GLU A 60 -4.27 -5.47 -7.93
C GLU A 60 -3.52 -5.72 -6.62
N ALA A 61 -2.85 -4.70 -6.04
CA ALA A 61 -2.18 -4.85 -4.75
C ALA A 61 -3.16 -5.28 -3.65
N ILE A 62 -4.38 -4.74 -3.65
CA ILE A 62 -5.45 -5.15 -2.73
C ILE A 62 -5.87 -6.60 -3.00
N SER A 63 -6.11 -6.98 -4.25
CA SER A 63 -6.45 -8.36 -4.60
C SER A 63 -5.35 -9.36 -4.23
N ARG A 64 -4.08 -8.96 -4.30
CA ARG A 64 -2.93 -9.77 -3.85
C ARG A 64 -2.93 -9.95 -2.34
N LEU A 65 -3.21 -8.90 -1.56
CA LEU A 65 -3.37 -9.02 -0.12
C LEU A 65 -4.52 -9.96 0.24
N GLU A 66 -5.68 -9.86 -0.43
CA GLU A 66 -6.81 -10.79 -0.25
C GLU A 66 -6.37 -12.26 -0.45
N GLN A 67 -5.64 -12.53 -1.53
CA GLN A 67 -5.12 -13.88 -1.83
C GLN A 67 -4.14 -14.36 -0.76
N MET A 68 -3.18 -13.53 -0.36
CA MET A 68 -2.17 -13.86 0.65
C MET A 68 -2.78 -14.19 2.02
N ILE A 69 -3.83 -13.45 2.42
CA ILE A 69 -4.57 -13.74 3.65
C ILE A 69 -5.35 -15.04 3.52
N GLY A 70 -5.95 -15.30 2.35
CA GLY A 70 -6.63 -16.56 2.06
C GLY A 70 -5.70 -17.78 2.20
N MET A 71 -4.41 -17.62 1.92
CA MET A 71 -3.40 -18.67 2.11
C MET A 71 -3.09 -18.97 3.58
N ALA A 72 -3.44 -18.08 4.52
CA ALA A 72 -3.21 -18.30 5.95
C ALA A 72 -4.11 -19.40 6.57
N GLY A 73 -5.08 -19.92 5.81
CA GLY A 73 -5.94 -21.03 6.21
C GLY A 73 -6.95 -20.71 7.30
N LEU A 74 -7.18 -19.43 7.59
CA LEU A 74 -8.14 -18.98 8.59
C LEU A 74 -9.56 -19.02 8.03
N PRO A 75 -10.58 -19.44 8.80
CA PRO A 75 -11.97 -19.51 8.35
C PRO A 75 -12.61 -18.11 8.33
N MET A 76 -12.14 -17.25 7.44
CA MET A 76 -12.64 -15.89 7.27
C MET A 76 -13.47 -15.77 6.00
N SER A 77 -14.57 -15.01 6.08
CA SER A 77 -15.30 -14.61 4.88
C SER A 77 -14.50 -13.59 4.07
N GLN A 78 -14.74 -13.51 2.76
CA GLN A 78 -14.09 -12.50 1.91
C GLN A 78 -14.39 -11.08 2.36
N VAL A 79 -15.61 -10.81 2.85
CA VAL A 79 -15.98 -9.52 3.41
C VAL A 79 -15.15 -9.20 4.65
N SER A 80 -14.91 -10.18 5.52
CA SER A 80 -14.04 -10.02 6.70
C SER A 80 -12.60 -9.70 6.31
N ILE A 81 -12.06 -10.38 5.29
CA ILE A 81 -10.70 -10.14 4.78
C ILE A 81 -10.58 -8.72 4.23
N ARG A 82 -11.53 -8.32 3.38
CA ARG A 82 -11.57 -6.96 2.83
C ARG A 82 -11.73 -5.90 3.91
N GLY A 83 -12.52 -6.18 4.94
CA GLY A 83 -12.65 -5.32 6.12
C GLY A 83 -11.32 -5.11 6.84
N GLN A 84 -10.56 -6.19 7.06
CA GLN A 84 -9.21 -6.11 7.66
C GLN A 84 -8.25 -5.28 6.81
N ILE A 85 -8.23 -5.48 5.50
CA ILE A 85 -7.40 -4.71 4.57
C ILE A 85 -7.79 -3.24 4.60
N SER A 86 -9.09 -2.95 4.47
CA SER A 86 -9.62 -1.58 4.44
C SER A 86 -9.37 -0.80 5.73
N ALA A 87 -9.31 -1.49 6.88
CA ALA A 87 -9.03 -0.85 8.17
C ALA A 87 -7.53 -0.59 8.38
N ALA A 88 -6.67 -1.48 7.89
CA ALA A 88 -5.22 -1.41 8.10
C ALA A 88 -4.49 -0.57 7.06
N VAL A 89 -4.86 -0.68 5.79
CA VAL A 89 -4.13 -0.05 4.68
C VAL A 89 -4.74 1.30 4.38
N ARG A 90 -3.98 2.36 4.64
CA ARG A 90 -4.41 3.73 4.35
C ARG A 90 -4.05 4.21 2.95
N MET A 91 -2.85 3.86 2.47
CA MET A 91 -2.28 4.39 1.23
C MET A 91 -1.56 3.29 0.46
N VAL A 92 -1.64 3.37 -0.86
CA VAL A 92 -0.85 2.56 -1.79
C VAL A 92 -0.02 3.49 -2.66
N VAL A 93 1.30 3.31 -2.61
CA VAL A 93 2.26 4.03 -3.46
C VAL A 93 2.77 3.05 -4.52
N GLN A 94 2.33 3.23 -5.76
CA GLN A 94 2.72 2.37 -6.88
C GLN A 94 4.03 2.84 -7.47
N LEU A 95 4.99 1.92 -7.55
CA LEU A 95 6.23 2.08 -8.30
C LEU A 95 6.15 1.26 -9.58
N GLN A 96 6.60 1.82 -10.71
CA GLN A 96 6.78 1.08 -11.96
C GLN A 96 8.16 1.37 -12.55
N ARG A 97 8.75 0.35 -13.20
CA ARG A 97 9.95 0.51 -14.01
C ARG A 97 9.52 0.92 -15.42
N LEU A 98 9.95 2.09 -15.88
CA LEU A 98 9.64 2.59 -17.22
C LEU A 98 10.62 2.03 -18.27
N ALA A 99 10.37 2.36 -19.54
CA ALA A 99 11.16 1.90 -20.67
C ALA A 99 12.64 2.33 -20.59
N ASP A 100 12.91 3.47 -19.93
CA ASP A 100 14.26 3.97 -19.64
C ASP A 100 14.97 3.19 -18.51
N GLY A 101 14.34 2.15 -17.98
CA GLY A 101 14.85 1.33 -16.89
C GLY A 101 14.73 1.98 -15.51
N LYS A 102 14.31 3.24 -15.41
CA LYS A 102 14.16 3.98 -14.15
C LYS A 102 12.85 3.60 -13.47
N ARG A 103 12.87 3.55 -12.13
CA ARG A 103 11.65 3.40 -11.33
C ARG A 103 11.05 4.77 -11.06
N ARG A 104 9.74 4.89 -11.24
CA ARG A 104 8.99 6.10 -10.90
C ARG A 104 7.77 5.73 -10.08
N VAL A 105 7.38 6.61 -9.16
CA VAL A 105 6.06 6.55 -8.53
C VAL A 105 5.04 6.91 -9.61
N THR A 106 4.16 5.99 -9.96
CA THR A 106 3.18 6.20 -11.02
C THR A 106 1.78 6.48 -10.51
N SER A 107 1.49 6.10 -9.28
CA SER A 107 0.20 6.35 -8.63
C SER A 107 0.40 6.44 -7.12
N ILE A 108 -0.32 7.36 -6.48
CA ILE A 108 -0.52 7.41 -5.03
C ILE A 108 -2.02 7.38 -4.81
N ALA A 109 -2.52 6.32 -4.17
CA ALA A 109 -3.95 6.14 -3.91
C ALA A 109 -4.22 6.00 -2.41
N GLU A 110 -5.32 6.60 -1.94
CA GLU A 110 -5.84 6.42 -0.59
C GLU A 110 -6.96 5.38 -0.60
N ILE A 111 -6.95 4.49 0.39
CA ILE A 111 -8.08 3.60 0.68
C ILE A 111 -9.08 4.38 1.54
N THR A 112 -10.33 4.39 1.13
CA THR A 112 -11.38 5.28 1.67
C THR A 112 -12.50 4.51 2.39
N GLY A 113 -12.26 3.25 2.72
CA GLY A 113 -13.24 2.38 3.37
C GLY A 113 -13.80 1.32 2.42
N MET A 114 -14.99 0.83 2.77
CA MET A 114 -15.75 -0.13 1.96
C MET A 114 -17.13 0.41 1.61
N GLU A 115 -17.63 0.02 0.45
CA GLU A 115 -19.02 0.17 0.04
C GLU A 115 -19.56 -1.22 -0.30
N GLY A 116 -20.48 -1.74 0.51
CA GLY A 116 -20.87 -3.14 0.44
C GLY A 116 -19.66 -4.05 0.68
N ASP A 117 -19.34 -4.90 -0.29
CA ASP A 117 -18.19 -5.80 -0.26
C ASP A 117 -16.96 -5.25 -1.00
N ILE A 118 -17.01 -4.03 -1.54
CA ILE A 118 -15.95 -3.46 -2.36
C ILE A 118 -15.09 -2.48 -1.56
N ILE A 119 -13.77 -2.67 -1.57
CA ILE A 119 -12.82 -1.69 -1.04
C ILE A 119 -12.76 -0.48 -1.98
N GLN A 120 -13.06 0.69 -1.42
CA GLN A 120 -13.05 1.97 -2.13
C GLN A 120 -11.67 2.62 -2.06
N MET A 121 -11.24 3.18 -3.18
CA MET A 121 -9.95 3.87 -3.28
C MET A 121 -10.03 5.08 -4.20
N GLN A 122 -9.22 6.09 -3.91
CA GLN A 122 -9.12 7.31 -4.70
C GLN A 122 -7.66 7.59 -5.02
N GLU A 123 -7.34 7.73 -6.31
CA GLU A 123 -6.01 8.17 -6.75
C GLU A 123 -5.87 9.67 -6.49
N ILE A 124 -4.79 10.05 -5.82
CA ILE A 124 -4.48 11.44 -5.41
C ILE A 124 -3.49 12.06 -6.38
N PHE A 125 -2.45 11.30 -6.72
CA PHE A 125 -1.41 11.72 -7.65
C PHE A 125 -1.13 10.61 -8.64
N LYS A 126 -0.77 11.00 -9.86
CA LYS A 126 -0.35 10.08 -10.92
C LYS A 126 0.79 10.65 -11.72
N TYR A 127 1.55 9.76 -12.34
CA TYR A 127 2.55 10.14 -13.34
C TYR A 127 1.95 10.08 -14.74
N VAL A 128 1.96 11.19 -15.46
CA VAL A 128 1.54 11.29 -16.87
C VAL A 128 2.78 11.18 -17.74
N ARG A 129 2.90 10.07 -18.47
CA ARG A 129 3.95 9.91 -19.50
C ARG A 129 3.56 10.74 -20.72
N THR A 130 4.44 11.64 -21.13
CA THR A 130 4.21 12.54 -22.28
C THR A 130 4.90 12.05 -23.55
N GLY A 131 5.92 11.19 -23.43
CA GLY A 131 6.63 10.66 -24.57
C GLY A 131 7.80 9.76 -24.19
N THR A 132 8.43 9.19 -25.21
CA THR A 132 9.69 8.48 -25.10
C THR A 132 10.55 8.79 -26.32
N ASP A 133 11.80 9.15 -26.06
CA ASP A 133 12.77 9.45 -27.10
C ASP A 133 13.24 8.18 -27.80
N ALA A 134 13.90 8.33 -28.95
CA ALA A 134 14.43 7.21 -29.74
C ALA A 134 15.49 6.39 -29.00
N ASP A 135 16.17 6.97 -28.01
CA ASP A 135 17.14 6.30 -27.14
C ASP A 135 16.49 5.53 -25.96
N GLY A 136 15.15 5.58 -25.84
CA GLY A 136 14.40 4.94 -24.78
C GLY A 136 14.13 5.82 -23.55
N THR A 137 14.63 7.06 -23.51
CA THR A 137 14.41 7.99 -22.40
C THR A 137 12.92 8.31 -22.24
N SER A 138 12.37 8.14 -21.03
CA SER A 138 10.95 8.35 -20.74
C SER A 138 10.69 9.74 -20.17
N HIS A 139 9.76 10.47 -20.79
CA HIS A 139 9.34 11.81 -20.37
C HIS A 139 7.95 11.80 -19.75
N GLY A 140 7.72 12.74 -18.85
CA GLY A 140 6.46 12.88 -18.16
C GLY A 140 6.61 13.68 -16.88
N HIS A 141 5.50 13.89 -16.20
CA HIS A 141 5.41 14.70 -15.01
C HIS A 141 4.34 14.14 -14.08
N HIS A 142 4.45 14.47 -12.80
CA HIS A 142 3.42 14.15 -11.83
C HIS A 142 2.31 15.21 -11.87
N VAL A 143 1.08 14.77 -11.68
CA VAL A 143 -0.10 15.65 -11.56
C VAL A 143 -0.96 15.17 -10.40
N ALA A 144 -1.64 16.11 -9.74
CA ALA A 144 -2.76 15.77 -8.88
C ALA A 144 -3.98 15.37 -9.71
N THR A 145 -4.88 14.59 -9.13
CA THR A 145 -6.15 14.20 -9.76
C THR A 145 -7.30 15.16 -9.46
N GLY A 146 -7.09 16.14 -8.58
CA GLY A 146 -8.16 16.98 -8.02
C GLY A 146 -8.78 16.43 -6.73
N VAL A 147 -8.51 15.17 -6.40
CA VAL A 147 -8.98 14.55 -5.16
C VAL A 147 -8.24 15.16 -3.96
N ARG A 148 -9.01 15.58 -2.96
CA ARG A 148 -8.48 15.94 -1.64
C ARG A 148 -8.52 14.74 -0.72
N PRO A 149 -7.38 14.24 -0.23
CA PRO A 149 -7.34 13.05 0.62
C PRO A 149 -8.08 13.26 1.93
N ARG A 150 -8.73 12.20 2.45
CA ARG A 150 -9.40 12.23 3.75
C ARG A 150 -8.40 12.39 4.88
N PHE A 151 -7.17 11.88 4.72
CA PHE A 151 -6.11 12.03 5.70
C PHE A 151 -5.62 13.45 5.96
N LEU A 152 -6.01 14.43 5.14
CA LEU A 152 -5.68 15.83 5.40
C LEU A 152 -6.26 16.31 6.74
N ALA A 153 -7.43 15.81 7.15
CA ALA A 153 -8.02 16.17 8.45
C ALA A 153 -7.10 15.75 9.61
N ASP A 154 -6.51 14.56 9.53
CA ASP A 154 -5.58 14.05 10.54
C ASP A 154 -4.29 14.88 10.55
N LEU A 155 -3.75 15.22 9.38
CA LEU A 155 -2.57 16.09 9.29
C LEU A 155 -2.82 17.45 9.96
N VAL A 156 -3.98 18.06 9.72
CA VAL A 156 -4.36 19.33 10.36
C VAL A 156 -4.43 19.18 11.87
N ALA A 157 -4.99 18.08 12.39
CA ALA A 157 -5.01 17.79 13.82
C ALA A 157 -3.59 17.64 14.42
N HIS A 158 -2.60 17.26 13.61
CA HIS A 158 -1.18 17.21 13.99
C HIS A 158 -0.44 18.54 13.72
N GLY A 159 -1.15 19.62 13.37
CA GLY A 159 -0.56 20.93 13.08
C GLY A 159 0.08 21.04 11.69
N ILE A 160 -0.14 20.06 10.80
CA ILE A 160 0.41 20.03 9.45
C ILE A 160 -0.67 20.47 8.46
N THR A 161 -0.48 21.64 7.85
CA THR A 161 -1.39 22.15 6.82
C THR A 161 -0.75 22.01 5.44
N ILE A 162 -1.43 21.30 4.53
CA ILE A 162 -1.02 21.20 3.13
C ILE A 162 -1.84 22.20 2.30
N PRO A 163 -1.21 23.11 1.53
CA PRO A 163 -1.92 24.04 0.67
C PRO A 163 -2.79 23.30 -0.35
N GLY A 164 -4.04 23.76 -0.53
CA GLY A 164 -4.98 23.14 -1.48
C GLY A 164 -4.50 23.17 -2.93
N SER A 165 -3.58 24.09 -3.28
CA SER A 165 -2.96 24.18 -4.60
C SER A 165 -2.12 22.96 -4.96
N VAL A 166 -1.67 22.17 -3.98
CA VAL A 166 -0.96 20.90 -4.23
C VAL A 166 -1.86 19.88 -4.95
N PHE A 167 -3.18 20.01 -4.79
CA PHE A 167 -4.16 19.11 -5.40
C PHE A 167 -4.81 19.69 -6.67
N ASP A 168 -4.24 20.75 -7.26
CA ASP A 168 -4.74 21.35 -8.50
C ASP A 168 -4.41 20.45 -9.71
N PRO A 169 -5.40 19.87 -10.40
CA PRO A 169 -5.17 18.96 -11.52
C PRO A 169 -4.76 19.68 -12.81
N SER A 170 -4.84 21.01 -12.85
CA SER A 170 -4.51 21.80 -14.05
C SER A 170 -3.02 22.04 -14.24
N LYS A 171 -2.19 21.67 -13.25
CA LYS A 171 -0.75 21.96 -13.24
C LYS A 171 0.07 20.70 -12.93
N PRO A 172 1.22 20.52 -13.60
CA PRO A 172 2.25 19.62 -13.12
C PRO A 172 2.70 19.98 -11.70
N LEU A 173 3.06 18.96 -10.93
CA LEU A 173 3.69 19.11 -9.60
C LEU A 173 5.14 19.59 -9.71
#